data_AF-A0A9J6GG36-F1
#
_entry.id   AF-A0A9J6GG36-F1
#
_cell.length_a   1.000
_cell.length_b   1.000
_cell.length_c   1.000
_cell.angle_alpha   90.00
_cell.angle_beta   90.00
_cell.angle_gamma   90.00
#
_symmetry.space_group_name_H-M   'P 1'
#
loop_
_entity.id
_entity.type
_entity.pdbx_description
1 polymer ?
#
loop_
_entity_poly.entity_id
_entity_poly.type
_entity_poly.pdbx_seq_one_letter_code
_entity_poly.pdbx_strand_id
1 'polypeptide(L)'
;MPKTAYARSNLLFFGIKDENTQTWAESEAKIIAFCATKLEITTTDAGIERAHRLGRYCAEKMRPIIVKCAHYKDKSRIIQCSRN
;
A
#
# COMPACT_ATOMS: atom_id res chain seq x y z
N MET A 1 3.65 8.56 -3.99
CA MET A 1 2.39 9.16 -3.53
C MET A 1 1.22 8.22 -3.83
N PRO A 2 0.31 7.97 -2.88
CA PRO A 2 -0.80 7.07 -3.04
C PRO A 2 -1.95 7.73 -3.84
N LYS A 3 -2.56 6.99 -4.78
CA LYS A 3 -3.79 7.42 -5.48
C LYS A 3 -4.99 6.57 -5.03
N THR A 4 -6.17 7.19 -4.91
CA THR A 4 -7.41 6.49 -4.54
C THR A 4 -7.98 5.69 -5.70
N ALA A 5 -8.27 4.41 -5.49
CA ALA A 5 -9.10 3.60 -6.39
C ALA A 5 -10.58 3.66 -5.96
N TYR A 6 -11.50 3.39 -6.89
CA TYR A 6 -12.97 3.56 -6.80
C TYR A 6 -13.70 2.91 -5.59
N ALA A 7 -13.02 2.15 -4.74
CA ALA A 7 -13.58 1.65 -3.47
C ALA A 7 -13.13 2.53 -2.28
N ARG A 8 -14.07 2.89 -1.40
CA ARG A 8 -13.87 3.89 -0.35
C ARG A 8 -12.69 3.64 0.58
N SER A 9 -12.20 2.40 0.73
CA SER A 9 -11.07 2.05 1.61
C SER A 9 -9.80 1.58 0.88
N ASN A 10 -9.76 1.64 -0.46
CA ASN A 10 -8.57 1.21 -1.21
C ASN A 10 -7.59 2.37 -1.46
N LEU A 11 -6.30 2.04 -1.41
CA LEU A 11 -5.16 2.91 -1.73
C LEU A 11 -4.22 2.20 -2.71
N LEU A 12 -3.67 2.95 -3.66
CA LEU A 12 -2.65 2.46 -4.58
C LEU A 12 -1.30 3.06 -4.22
N PHE A 13 -0.30 2.22 -3.97
CA PHE A 13 1.07 2.63 -3.72
C PHE A 13 1.92 2.37 -4.97
N PHE A 14 2.60 3.42 -5.44
CA PHE A 14 3.48 3.40 -6.61
C PHE A 14 4.94 3.56 -6.20
N GLY A 15 5.85 3.03 -7.02
CA GLY A 15 7.30 3.19 -6.82
C GLY A 15 7.92 2.25 -5.79
N ILE A 16 7.20 1.23 -5.32
CA ILE A 16 7.75 0.18 -4.46
C ILE A 16 8.38 -0.89 -5.35
N LYS A 17 9.64 -1.26 -5.09
CA LYS A 17 10.41 -2.25 -5.87
C LYS A 17 9.62 -3.56 -6.04
N ASP A 18 9.40 -3.96 -7.28
CA ASP A 18 8.61 -5.13 -7.67
C ASP A 18 9.51 -6.37 -7.87
N GLU A 19 9.01 -7.52 -7.45
CA GLU A 19 9.71 -8.80 -7.49
C GLU A 19 8.74 -9.86 -8.05
N ASN A 20 9.27 -10.77 -8.87
CA ASN A 20 8.45 -11.73 -9.62
C ASN A 20 7.69 -12.68 -8.69
N THR A 21 8.34 -13.13 -7.62
CA THR A 21 7.80 -14.11 -6.67
C THR A 21 7.14 -13.47 -5.45
N GLN A 22 6.80 -12.17 -5.54
CA GLN A 22 6.28 -11.45 -4.38
C GLN A 22 4.91 -11.99 -3.94
N THR A 23 4.86 -12.45 -2.69
CA THR A 23 3.64 -12.90 -2.02
C THR A 23 2.83 -11.73 -1.46
N TRP A 24 1.60 -12.02 -1.02
CA TRP A 24 0.75 -11.01 -0.37
C TRP A 24 1.34 -10.56 0.97
N ALA A 25 1.84 -11.49 1.78
CA ALA A 25 2.50 -11.18 3.06
C ALA A 25 3.72 -10.24 2.88
N GLU A 26 4.54 -10.47 1.84
CA GLU A 26 5.65 -9.57 1.52
C GLU A 26 5.17 -8.19 1.03
N SER A 27 4.03 -8.15 0.34
CA SER A 27 3.44 -6.88 -0.09
C SER A 27 2.93 -6.09 1.12
N GLU A 28 2.29 -6.76 2.08
CA GLU A 28 1.84 -6.17 3.35
C GLU A 28 3.00 -5.65 4.18
N ALA A 29 4.02 -6.47 4.40
CA ALA A 29 5.22 -6.07 5.14
C ALA A 29 5.90 -4.83 4.52
N LYS A 30 6.00 -4.77 3.19
CA LYS A 30 6.57 -3.59 2.50
C LYS A 30 5.72 -2.33 2.71
N ILE A 31 4.39 -2.45 2.75
CA ILE A 31 3.51 -1.30 3.00
C ILE A 31 3.59 -0.84 4.44
N ILE A 32 3.59 -1.77 5.40
CA ILE A 32 3.75 -1.44 6.83
C ILE A 32 5.07 -0.72 7.05
N ALA A 33 6.17 -1.26 6.50
CA ALA A 33 7.48 -0.62 6.56
C ALA A 33 7.48 0.77 5.90
N PHE A 34 6.84 0.93 4.74
CA PHE A 34 6.71 2.23 4.08
C PHE A 34 5.95 3.24 4.92
N CYS A 35 4.80 2.86 5.50
CA CYS A 35 4.01 3.73 6.36
C CYS A 35 4.76 4.14 7.63
N ALA A 36 5.50 3.22 8.25
CA ALA A 36 6.31 3.52 9.43
C ALA A 36 7.49 4.44 9.10
N THR A 37 8.20 4.19 7.99
CA THR A 37 9.45 4.92 7.67
C THR A 37 9.24 6.24 6.95
N LYS A 38 8.20 6.36 6.10
CA LYS A 38 7.97 7.55 5.26
C LYS A 38 6.82 8.41 5.73
N LEU A 39 5.85 7.85 6.45
CA LEU A 39 4.68 8.59 6.92
C LEU A 39 4.67 8.74 8.45
N GLU A 40 5.59 8.07 9.16
CA GLU A 40 5.63 8.01 10.63
C GLU A 40 4.29 7.55 11.23
N ILE A 41 3.57 6.70 10.49
CA ILE A 41 2.31 6.11 10.93
C ILE A 41 2.57 4.67 11.36
N THR A 42 2.37 4.41 12.66
CA THR A 42 2.27 3.06 13.20
C THR A 42 0.96 2.43 12.73
N THR A 43 0.96 1.90 11.51
CA THR A 43 -0.16 1.13 10.98
C THR A 43 0.05 -0.31 11.41
N THR A 44 -0.65 -0.75 12.46
CA THR A 44 -0.66 -2.16 12.87
C THR A 44 -1.36 -3.02 11.82
N ASP A 45 -1.07 -4.33 11.76
CA ASP A 45 -1.75 -5.31 10.88
C ASP A 45 -3.29 -5.18 10.91
N ALA A 46 -3.86 -4.77 12.05
CA ALA A 46 -5.29 -4.51 12.21
C ALA A 46 -5.88 -3.41 11.28
N GLY A 47 -5.04 -2.53 10.71
CA GLY A 47 -5.47 -1.44 9.83
C GLY A 47 -5.46 -1.80 8.33
N ILE A 48 -4.81 -2.91 7.94
CA ILE A 48 -4.68 -3.36 6.56
C ILE A 48 -5.37 -4.72 6.42
N GLU A 49 -6.46 -4.78 5.67
CA GLU A 49 -7.15 -6.05 5.42
C GLU A 49 -6.42 -6.92 4.40
N ARG A 50 -5.79 -6.27 3.41
CA ARG A 50 -5.00 -6.95 2.37
C ARG A 50 -4.11 -5.98 1.62
N ALA A 51 -2.92 -6.44 1.22
CA ALA A 51 -2.11 -5.78 0.21
C ALA A 51 -1.57 -6.75 -0.84
N HIS A 52 -1.68 -6.39 -2.13
CA HIS A 52 -1.14 -7.21 -3.22
C HIS A 52 -0.80 -6.36 -4.45
N ARG A 53 0.07 -6.90 -5.33
CA ARG A 53 0.40 -6.26 -6.62
C ARG A 53 -0.74 -6.38 -7.61
N LEU A 54 -0.94 -5.32 -8.40
CA LEU A 54 -1.89 -5.33 -9.51
C LEU A 54 -1.21 -5.73 -10.82
N GLY A 55 -1.82 -6.67 -11.53
CA GLY A 55 -1.42 -7.08 -12.87
C GLY A 55 -0.27 -8.11 -12.91
N ARG A 56 0.06 -8.53 -14.14
CA ARG A 56 1.13 -9.49 -14.41
C ARG A 56 2.50 -8.84 -14.24
N TYR A 57 3.42 -9.57 -13.61
CA TYR A 57 4.80 -9.11 -13.44
C TYR A 57 5.45 -8.80 -14.80
N CYS A 58 6.19 -7.69 -14.85
CA CYS A 58 6.95 -7.24 -16.00
C CYS A 58 8.22 -6.55 -15.48
N ALA A 59 9.40 -7.03 -15.87
CA ALA A 59 10.67 -6.50 -15.34
C ALA A 59 10.87 -4.99 -15.64
N GLU A 60 10.28 -4.49 -16.73
CA GLU A 60 10.35 -3.09 -17.14
C GLU A 60 9.37 -2.18 -16.39
N LYS A 61 8.40 -2.74 -15.64
CA LYS A 61 7.34 -1.98 -14.97
C LYS A 61 7.20 -2.37 -13.50
N MET A 62 7.33 -1.39 -12.61
CA MET A 62 6.96 -1.57 -11.21
C MET A 62 5.43 -1.56 -11.07
N ARG A 63 4.84 -2.73 -10.80
CA ARG A 63 3.39 -2.84 -10.54
C ARG A 63 3.00 -2.06 -9.28
N PRO A 64 1.88 -1.33 -9.25
CA PRO A 64 1.42 -0.74 -8.01
C PRO A 64 0.95 -1.81 -7.02
N ILE A 65 1.07 -1.53 -5.73
CA ILE A 65 0.44 -2.33 -4.67
C ILE A 65 -0.91 -1.70 -4.36
N ILE A 66 -1.98 -2.49 -4.48
CA ILE A 66 -3.29 -2.09 -3.94
C ILE A 66 -3.38 -2.56 -2.50
N VAL A 67 -3.79 -1.63 -1.63
CA VAL A 67 -3.98 -1.86 -0.21
C VAL A 67 -5.43 -1.57 0.12
N LYS A 68 -6.09 -2.48 0.82
CA LYS A 68 -7.42 -2.25 1.38
C LYS A 68 -7.28 -2.00 2.88
N CYS A 69 -7.65 -0.82 3.34
CA CYS A 69 -7.68 -0.51 4.76
C CYS A 69 -8.94 -1.08 5.41
N ALA A 70 -8.83 -1.56 6.65
CA ALA A 70 -9.96 -2.03 7.44
C ALA A 70 -10.91 -0.87 7.79
N HIS A 71 -10.35 0.30 8.11
CA HIS A 71 -11.13 1.48 8.45
C HIS A 71 -10.83 2.66 7.52
N TYR A 72 -11.89 3.43 7.22
CA TYR A 72 -11.78 4.66 6.43
C TYR A 72 -10.90 5.73 7.11
N LYS A 73 -10.85 5.73 8.45
CA LYS A 73 -10.01 6.64 9.25
C LYS A 73 -8.53 6.42 8.97
N ASP A 74 -8.10 5.16 8.87
CA ASP A 74 -6.71 4.80 8.58
C ASP A 74 -6.31 5.27 7.18
N LYS A 75 -7.18 5.03 6.19
CA LYS A 75 -7.01 5.55 4.84
C LYS A 75 -6.85 7.08 4.83
N SER A 76 -7.73 7.78 5.53
CA SER A 76 -7.73 9.26 5.55
C SER A 76 -6.45 9.80 6.18
N ARG A 77 -5.96 9.17 7.25
CA ARG A 77 -4.70 9.50 7.91
C ARG A 77 -3.49 9.29 6.98
N ILE A 78 -3.42 8.16 6.29
CA ILE A 78 -2.35 7.87 5.32
C ILE A 78 -2.35 8.90 4.17
N ILE A 79 -3.52 9.25 3.63
CA ILE A 79 -3.62 10.28 2.58
C ILE A 79 -3.18 11.65 3.10
N GLN A 80 -3.58 12.02 4.32
CA GLN A 80 -3.23 13.31 4.92
C GLN A 80 -1.72 13.42 5.13
N CYS A 81 -1.08 12.40 5.71
CA CYS A 81 0.38 12.39 5.91
C CYS A 81 1.16 12.37 4.60
N SER A 82 0.62 11.78 3.53
CA SER A 82 1.32 11.72 2.24
C SER A 82 1.25 13.02 1.40
N ARG A 83 0.50 14.04 1.83
CA ARG A 83 0.40 15.32 1.11
C ARG A 83 1.46 16.35 1.52
N ASN A 84 2.19 16.09 2.60
CA ASN A 84 3.41 16.83 2.97
C ASN A 84 4.62 16.29 2.20
#